data_AF-A0A3B9Y304-F1
#
_entry.id   AF-A0A3B9Y304-F1
#
_cell.length_a   1.000
_cell.length_b   1.000
_cell.length_c   1.000
_cell.angle_alpha   90.00
_cell.angle_beta   90.00
_cell.angle_gamma   90.00
#
_symmetry.space_group_name_H-M   'P 1'
#
loop_
_entity.id
_entity.type
_entity.pdbx_description
1 polymer ?
#
loop_
_entity_poly.entity_id
_entity_poly.type
_entity_poly.pdbx_seq_one_letter_code
_entity_poly.pdbx_strand_id
1 'polypeptide(L)'
;MHIFEGIRFNFPTYKHDHPPVLDVNEVADDRMTFGQKVADQVASTVGSWPFIITQSIILAIWLILNITGLVFRWDPYPFILLNVALSFQAAYAAPFVMMSQNRQSVKDRLMAESDYHCNVKGEVEVRNIMDHLDHQDTIILQIIQRLEAQHLEVLHRIGQLDPELAKKLGADIQQVSEEIDEDSGSSVSGNS
;
A
#
# COMPACT_ATOMS: atom_id res chain seq x y z
N MET A 1 -45.32 -10.39 2.05
CA MET A 1 -43.98 -9.98 1.57
C MET A 1 -42.93 -10.59 2.50
N HIS A 2 -42.65 -11.91 2.38
CA HIS A 2 -41.79 -12.69 3.29
C HIS A 2 -40.96 -13.73 2.54
N ILE A 3 -40.13 -13.32 1.56
CA ILE A 3 -39.38 -14.26 0.70
C ILE A 3 -37.88 -14.35 1.03
N PHE A 4 -37.40 -13.63 2.05
CA PHE A 4 -35.95 -13.51 2.33
C PHE A 4 -35.51 -13.94 3.75
N GLU A 5 -36.39 -14.50 4.58
CA GLU A 5 -36.10 -14.76 6.01
C GLU A 5 -35.17 -15.97 6.31
N GLY A 6 -34.63 -16.66 5.30
CA GLY A 6 -33.87 -17.91 5.49
C GLY A 6 -32.45 -17.95 4.92
N ILE A 7 -32.00 -16.95 4.16
CA ILE A 7 -30.73 -17.05 3.42
C ILE A 7 -29.60 -16.43 4.25
N ARG A 8 -28.99 -17.24 5.12
CA ARG A 8 -27.74 -16.90 5.80
C ARG A 8 -26.60 -17.02 4.78
N PHE A 9 -26.21 -15.92 4.12
CA PHE A 9 -25.00 -15.88 3.31
C PHE A 9 -23.78 -15.98 4.23
N ASN A 10 -23.27 -17.20 4.41
CA ASN A 10 -22.00 -17.43 5.10
C ASN A 10 -20.86 -17.30 4.09
N PHE A 11 -20.39 -16.07 3.89
CA PHE A 11 -19.21 -15.84 3.06
C PHE A 11 -17.98 -16.48 3.72
N PRO A 12 -17.20 -17.30 3.02
CA PRO A 12 -15.95 -17.81 3.55
C PRO A 12 -15.05 -16.62 3.90
N THR A 13 -14.75 -16.42 5.19
CA THR A 13 -13.79 -15.40 5.62
C THR A 13 -12.41 -15.83 5.17
N TYR A 14 -11.84 -15.15 4.16
CA TYR A 14 -10.48 -15.41 3.72
C TYR A 14 -9.53 -15.06 4.87
N LYS A 15 -8.90 -16.07 5.47
CA LYS A 15 -7.86 -15.87 6.48
C LYS A 15 -6.53 -15.70 5.77
N HIS A 16 -5.98 -14.49 5.85
CA HIS A 16 -4.62 -14.21 5.41
C HIS A 16 -3.62 -14.85 6.39
N ASP A 17 -3.20 -16.08 6.10
CA ASP A 17 -2.09 -16.72 6.80
C ASP A 17 -0.80 -16.31 6.07
N HIS A 18 -0.06 -15.37 6.67
CA HIS A 18 1.27 -15.00 6.18
C HIS A 18 2.29 -15.33 7.27
N PRO A 19 3.48 -15.83 6.88
CA PRO A 19 4.57 -15.94 7.82
C PRO A 19 4.83 -14.56 8.45
N PRO A 20 5.28 -14.52 9.72
CA PRO A 20 5.57 -13.26 10.40
C PRO A 20 6.48 -12.40 9.53
N VAL A 21 6.16 -11.10 9.45
CA VAL A 21 6.94 -10.14 8.66
C VAL A 21 8.37 -10.17 9.17
N LEU A 22 9.25 -10.81 8.41
CA LEU A 22 10.66 -10.93 8.74
C LEU A 22 11.30 -9.60 8.37
N ASP A 23 11.77 -8.85 9.36
CA ASP A 23 12.50 -7.62 9.08
C ASP A 23 13.84 -7.99 8.43
N VAL A 24 13.98 -7.65 7.16
CA VAL A 24 15.18 -7.91 6.36
C VAL A 24 16.41 -7.22 6.98
N ASN A 25 16.20 -6.16 7.76
CA ASN A 25 17.26 -5.50 8.51
C ASN A 25 17.75 -6.36 9.69
N GLU A 26 16.87 -7.02 10.43
CA GLU A 26 17.26 -7.84 11.59
C GLU A 26 18.09 -9.06 11.17
N VAL A 27 17.70 -9.70 10.06
CA VAL A 27 18.43 -10.86 9.52
C VAL A 27 19.81 -10.45 8.95
N ALA A 28 19.91 -9.23 8.41
CA ALA A 28 21.17 -8.68 7.93
C ALA A 28 22.12 -8.31 9.09
N ASP A 29 21.59 -7.77 10.18
CA ASP A 29 22.34 -7.37 11.37
C ASP A 29 22.90 -8.58 12.14
N ASP A 30 22.17 -9.70 12.20
CA ASP A 30 22.57 -10.90 12.94
C ASP A 30 23.82 -11.59 12.36
N ARG A 31 24.19 -11.29 11.11
CA ARG A 31 25.41 -11.82 10.45
C ARG A 31 26.61 -10.87 10.48
N MET A 32 26.53 -9.76 11.22
CA MET A 32 27.59 -8.73 11.19
C MET A 32 28.84 -9.12 11.97
N THR A 33 29.99 -9.02 11.29
CA THR A 33 31.33 -9.12 11.90
C THR A 33 31.66 -7.89 12.75
N PHE A 34 32.60 -8.02 13.70
CA PHE A 34 33.02 -6.91 14.58
C PHE A 34 33.47 -5.65 13.81
N GLY A 35 34.18 -5.83 12.70
CA GLY A 35 34.60 -4.72 11.83
C GLY A 35 33.42 -4.00 11.18
N GLN A 36 32.35 -4.71 10.83
CA GLN A 36 31.13 -4.11 10.28
C GLN A 36 30.37 -3.30 11.35
N LYS A 37 30.32 -3.78 12.60
CA LYS A 37 29.70 -3.05 13.72
C LYS A 37 30.42 -1.74 14.04
N VAL A 38 31.75 -1.78 14.13
CA VAL A 38 32.57 -0.57 14.36
C VAL A 38 32.40 0.41 13.21
N ALA A 39 32.44 -0.06 11.97
CA ALA A 39 32.23 0.81 10.83
C ALA A 39 30.81 1.40 10.79
N ASP A 40 29.77 0.76 11.38
CA ASP A 40 28.40 1.32 11.43
C ASP A 40 28.26 2.40 12.48
N GLN A 41 28.93 2.19 13.61
CA GLN A 41 29.05 3.22 14.62
C GLN A 41 29.83 4.44 14.10
N VAL A 42 30.90 4.22 13.32
CA VAL A 42 31.67 5.30 12.69
C VAL A 42 30.85 5.99 11.59
N ALA A 43 30.15 5.24 10.74
CA ALA A 43 29.29 5.77 9.68
C ALA A 43 28.20 6.71 10.23
N SER A 44 27.49 6.27 11.27
CA SER A 44 26.46 7.07 11.95
C SER A 44 27.03 8.31 12.66
N THR A 45 28.26 8.22 13.17
CA THR A 45 28.92 9.34 13.86
C THR A 45 29.44 10.40 12.88
N VAL A 46 30.10 10.00 11.79
CA VAL A 46 30.74 10.90 10.80
C VAL A 46 29.72 11.73 10.01
N GLY A 47 28.47 11.25 9.87
CA GLY A 47 27.38 11.98 9.21
C GLY A 47 26.57 12.92 10.12
N SER A 48 26.94 13.04 11.40
CA SER A 48 26.14 13.76 12.40
C SER A 48 26.60 15.21 12.62
N TRP A 49 25.65 16.13 12.75
CA TRP A 49 25.90 17.53 13.16
C TRP A 49 26.77 17.67 14.44
N PRO A 50 26.58 16.90 15.53
CA PRO A 50 27.40 17.03 16.73
C PRO A 50 28.88 16.64 16.53
N PHE A 51 29.19 15.76 15.58
CA PHE A 51 30.57 15.38 15.28
C PHE A 51 31.37 16.56 14.73
N ILE A 52 30.80 17.30 13.77
CA ILE A 52 31.42 18.48 13.18
C ILE A 52 31.68 19.56 14.24
N ILE A 53 30.71 19.78 15.14
CA ILE A 53 30.82 20.76 16.23
C ILE A 53 31.94 20.37 17.20
N THR A 54 31.97 19.11 17.63
CA THR A 54 32.99 18.60 18.56
C THR A 54 34.39 18.72 17.97
N GLN A 55 34.57 18.31 16.70
CA GLN A 55 35.85 18.43 15.99
C GLN A 55 36.30 19.89 15.88
N SER A 56 35.37 20.81 15.60
CA SER A 56 35.65 22.24 15.49
C SER A 56 36.08 22.86 16.82
N ILE A 57 35.43 22.46 17.92
CA ILE A 57 35.79 22.91 19.28
C ILE A 57 37.19 22.41 19.66
N ILE A 58 37.50 21.14 19.39
CA ILE A 58 38.84 20.57 19.68
C ILE A 58 39.92 21.35 18.92
N LEU A 59 39.72 21.61 17.63
CA LEU A 59 40.65 22.40 16.82
C LEU A 59 40.79 23.84 17.34
N ALA A 60 39.68 24.48 17.73
CA ALA A 60 39.69 25.82 18.29
C ALA A 60 40.46 25.88 19.63
N ILE A 61 40.24 24.91 20.52
CA ILE A 61 40.96 24.79 21.79
C ILE A 61 42.46 24.59 21.54
N TRP A 62 42.82 23.69 20.62
CA TRP A 62 44.21 23.43 20.25
C TRP A 62 44.90 24.69 19.74
N LEU A 63 44.22 25.43 18.85
CA LEU A 63 44.71 26.69 18.30
C LEU A 63 44.93 27.74 19.40
N ILE A 64 43.95 27.92 20.29
CA ILE A 64 44.02 28.89 21.40
C ILE A 64 45.17 28.53 22.36
N LEU A 65 45.32 27.26 22.73
CA LEU A 65 46.40 26.79 23.61
C LEU A 65 47.80 27.02 23.00
N ASN A 66 47.95 26.84 21.70
CA ASN A 66 49.24 27.08 21.01
C ASN A 66 49.54 28.57 20.84
N ILE A 67 48.54 29.41 20.50
CA ILE A 67 48.72 30.86 20.34
C ILE A 67 49.00 31.55 21.68
N THR A 68 48.31 31.15 22.75
CA THR A 68 48.51 31.72 24.10
C THR A 68 49.84 31.31 24.74
N GLY A 69 50.62 30.44 24.10
CA GLY A 69 51.95 30.03 24.55
C GLY A 69 51.94 29.25 25.87
N LEU A 70 50.78 28.76 26.30
CA LEU A 70 50.56 28.13 27.61
C LEU A 70 51.30 26.78 27.73
N VAL A 71 51.65 26.15 26.60
CA VAL A 71 52.42 24.91 26.51
C VAL A 71 53.63 25.12 25.60
N PHE A 72 54.78 25.49 26.17
CA PHE A 72 56.15 25.29 25.64
C PHE A 72 56.44 25.53 24.14
N ARG A 73 55.67 26.36 23.41
CA ARG A 73 55.85 26.63 21.96
C ARG A 73 56.11 25.35 21.14
N TRP A 74 55.35 24.29 21.39
CA TRP A 74 55.56 22.99 20.76
C TRP A 74 55.27 23.00 19.25
N ASP A 75 54.44 23.92 18.77
CA ASP A 75 54.16 24.13 17.34
C ASP A 75 54.23 25.64 16.96
N PRO A 76 55.43 26.19 16.69
CA PRO A 76 55.60 27.57 16.25
C PRO A 76 54.94 27.81 14.88
N TYR A 77 54.53 29.05 14.61
CA TYR A 77 54.02 29.45 13.29
C TYR A 77 55.03 29.06 12.19
N PRO A 78 54.68 28.27 11.16
CA PRO A 78 53.33 27.98 10.64
C PRO A 78 52.81 26.55 10.99
N PHE A 79 52.39 26.32 12.24
CA PHE A 79 51.63 25.14 12.73
C PHE A 79 51.81 23.82 11.94
N ILE A 80 53.04 23.31 11.87
CA ILE A 80 53.38 22.16 11.01
C ILE A 80 52.72 20.88 11.51
N LEU A 81 52.59 20.71 12.82
CA LEU A 81 51.99 19.51 13.40
C LEU A 81 50.47 19.48 13.17
N LEU A 82 49.81 20.63 13.29
CA LEU A 82 48.38 20.75 12.98
C LEU A 82 48.11 20.47 11.49
N ASN A 83 49.00 20.94 10.60
CA ASN A 83 48.90 20.67 9.17
C ASN A 83 48.99 19.15 8.89
N VAL A 84 50.01 18.47 9.42
CA VAL A 84 50.18 17.02 9.26
C VAL A 84 48.99 16.25 9.84
N ALA A 85 48.49 16.65 11.02
CA ALA A 85 47.34 16.01 11.65
C ALA A 85 46.07 16.16 10.79
N LEU A 86 45.79 17.35 10.25
CA LEU A 86 44.63 17.58 9.38
C LEU A 86 44.74 16.82 8.05
N SER A 87 45.93 16.76 7.45
CA SER A 87 46.16 15.98 6.23
C SER A 87 45.94 14.49 6.47
N PHE A 88 46.42 13.95 7.59
CA PHE A 88 46.15 12.56 7.98
C PHE A 88 44.66 12.32 8.23
N GLN A 89 43.99 13.22 8.96
CA GLN A 89 42.55 13.14 9.22
C GLN A 89 41.75 13.09 7.91
N ALA A 90 42.07 13.95 6.94
CA ALA A 90 41.43 13.96 5.63
C ALA A 90 41.70 12.66 4.83
N ALA A 91 42.93 12.13 4.89
CA ALA A 91 43.29 10.89 4.21
C ALA A 91 42.48 9.68 4.71
N TYR A 92 42.19 9.62 6.01
CA TYR A 92 41.37 8.55 6.59
C TYR A 92 39.86 8.79 6.44
N ALA A 93 39.43 10.05 6.31
CA ALA A 93 38.01 10.36 6.12
C ALA A 93 37.45 9.74 4.83
N ALA A 94 38.18 9.81 3.71
CA ALA A 94 37.67 9.33 2.42
C ALA A 94 37.37 7.81 2.40
N PRO A 95 38.27 6.92 2.86
CA PRO A 95 37.95 5.49 3.00
C PRO A 95 36.79 5.20 3.95
N PHE A 96 36.67 5.93 5.07
CA PHE A 96 35.56 5.75 5.99
C PHE A 96 34.22 6.15 5.37
N VAL A 97 34.18 7.28 4.66
CA VAL A 97 32.99 7.70 3.90
C VAL A 97 32.66 6.67 2.83
N MET A 98 33.65 6.17 2.08
CA MET A 98 33.44 5.16 1.05
C MET A 98 32.93 3.82 1.63
N MET A 99 33.44 3.39 2.79
CA MET A 99 32.95 2.19 3.47
C MET A 99 31.53 2.36 4.00
N SER A 100 31.21 3.54 4.55
CA SER A 100 29.86 3.89 5.00
C SER A 100 28.87 3.87 3.82
N GLN A 101 29.23 4.52 2.71
CA GLN A 101 28.44 4.53 1.47
C GLN A 101 28.23 3.12 0.91
N ASN A 102 29.30 2.31 0.84
CA ASN A 102 29.19 0.94 0.37
C ASN A 102 28.21 0.13 1.25
N ARG A 103 28.23 0.32 2.58
CA ARG A 103 27.29 -0.39 3.46
C ARG A 103 25.86 0.11 3.31
N GLN A 104 25.65 1.43 3.23
CA GLN A 104 24.32 1.98 2.96
C GLN A 104 23.75 1.41 1.65
N SER A 105 24.56 1.36 0.59
CA SER A 105 24.13 0.80 -0.71
C SER A 105 23.75 -0.69 -0.64
N VAL A 106 24.42 -1.48 0.21
CA VAL A 106 24.07 -2.89 0.42
C VAL A 106 22.74 -3.01 1.14
N LYS A 107 22.51 -2.20 2.18
CA LYS A 107 21.24 -2.14 2.91
C LYS A 107 20.09 -1.73 1.99
N ASP A 108 20.29 -0.66 1.22
CA ASP A 108 19.31 -0.17 0.25
C ASP A 108 18.97 -1.24 -0.80
N ARG A 109 19.97 -2.01 -1.26
CA ARG A 109 19.75 -3.13 -2.19
C ARG A 109 18.91 -4.25 -1.58
N LEU A 110 19.18 -4.63 -0.33
CA LEU A 110 18.41 -5.67 0.38
C LEU A 110 16.96 -5.23 0.62
N MET A 111 16.76 -3.97 1.01
CA MET A 111 15.43 -3.38 1.13
C MET A 111 14.70 -3.41 -0.22
N ALA A 112 15.36 -2.98 -1.30
CA ALA A 112 14.75 -2.97 -2.63
C ALA A 112 14.38 -4.38 -3.13
N GLU A 113 15.18 -5.39 -2.83
CA GLU A 113 14.86 -6.80 -3.15
C GLU A 113 13.63 -7.28 -2.37
N SER A 114 13.55 -6.96 -1.08
CA SER A 114 12.38 -7.26 -0.25
C SER A 114 11.11 -6.58 -0.77
N ASP A 115 11.21 -5.29 -1.10
CA ASP A 115 10.10 -4.51 -1.64
C ASP A 115 9.64 -5.07 -2.99
N TYR A 116 10.57 -5.50 -3.84
CA TYR A 116 10.27 -6.17 -5.09
C TYR A 116 9.47 -7.46 -4.86
N HIS A 117 9.90 -8.32 -3.94
CA HIS A 117 9.17 -9.54 -3.61
C HIS A 117 7.77 -9.27 -3.03
N CYS A 118 7.64 -8.26 -2.17
CA CYS A 118 6.35 -7.81 -1.64
C CYS A 118 5.42 -7.35 -2.77
N ASN A 119 5.94 -6.54 -3.70
CA ASN A 119 5.18 -6.02 -4.83
C ASN A 119 4.72 -7.13 -5.78
N VAL A 120 5.59 -8.08 -6.13
CA VAL A 120 5.22 -9.24 -6.95
C VAL A 120 4.15 -10.07 -6.25
N LYS A 121 4.28 -10.31 -4.94
CA LYS A 121 3.26 -11.02 -4.18
C LYS A 121 1.93 -10.26 -4.18
N GLY A 122 1.95 -8.94 -4.01
CA GLY A 122 0.78 -8.09 -4.11
C GLY A 122 0.11 -8.17 -5.48
N GLU A 123 0.87 -8.20 -6.57
CA GLU A 123 0.33 -8.36 -7.93
C GLU A 123 -0.41 -9.70 -8.08
N VAL A 124 0.15 -10.78 -7.53
CA VAL A 124 -0.50 -12.11 -7.54
C VAL A 124 -1.79 -12.11 -6.72
N GLU A 125 -1.78 -11.48 -5.54
CA GLU A 125 -2.97 -11.33 -4.70
C GLU A 125 -4.09 -10.60 -5.42
N VAL A 126 -3.77 -9.47 -6.07
CA VAL A 126 -4.72 -8.68 -6.87
C VAL A 126 -5.26 -9.49 -8.04
N ARG A 127 -4.40 -10.26 -8.72
CA ARG A 127 -4.83 -11.15 -9.81
C ARG A 127 -5.80 -12.22 -9.32
N ASN A 128 -5.54 -12.84 -8.17
CA ASN A 128 -6.45 -13.82 -7.57
C ASN A 128 -7.82 -13.20 -7.22
N ILE A 129 -7.83 -11.96 -6.72
CA ILE A 129 -9.07 -11.22 -6.45
C ILE A 129 -9.82 -10.97 -7.76
N MET A 130 -9.13 -10.53 -8.82
CA MET A 130 -9.73 -10.30 -10.13
C MET A 130 -10.37 -11.57 -10.69
N ASP A 131 -9.65 -12.69 -10.67
CA ASP A 131 -10.15 -13.99 -11.12
C ASP A 131 -11.39 -14.43 -10.31
N HIS A 132 -11.40 -14.14 -9.00
CA HIS A 132 -12.55 -14.41 -8.15
C HIS A 132 -13.77 -13.54 -8.51
N LEU A 133 -13.56 -12.27 -8.83
CA LEU A 133 -14.62 -11.34 -9.26
C LEU A 133 -15.20 -11.77 -10.62
N ASP A 134 -14.37 -12.11 -11.60
CA ASP A 134 -14.82 -12.61 -12.91
C ASP A 134 -15.66 -13.90 -12.77
N HIS A 135 -15.28 -14.76 -11.82
CA HIS A 135 -16.05 -15.95 -11.48
C HIS A 135 -17.41 -15.60 -10.85
N GLN A 136 -17.45 -14.62 -9.94
CA GLN A 136 -18.71 -14.14 -9.35
C GLN A 136 -19.63 -13.54 -10.42
N ASP A 137 -19.11 -12.74 -11.33
CA ASP A 137 -19.88 -12.15 -12.43
C ASP A 137 -20.52 -13.23 -13.31
N THR A 138 -19.78 -14.29 -13.62
CA THR A 138 -20.29 -15.46 -14.35
C THR A 138 -21.45 -16.13 -13.61
N ILE A 139 -21.33 -16.33 -12.29
CA ILE A 139 -22.39 -16.91 -11.47
C ILE A 139 -23.63 -16.01 -11.45
N ILE A 140 -23.45 -14.70 -11.28
CA ILE A 140 -24.56 -13.73 -11.26
C ILE A 140 -25.33 -13.77 -12.57
N LEU A 141 -24.64 -13.79 -13.72
CA LEU A 141 -25.28 -13.89 -15.03
C LEU A 141 -26.07 -15.20 -15.18
N GLN A 142 -25.54 -16.33 -14.70
CA GLN A 142 -26.27 -17.60 -14.72
C GLN A 142 -27.52 -17.56 -13.83
N ILE A 143 -27.46 -16.90 -12.67
CA ILE A 143 -28.61 -16.75 -11.77
C ILE A 143 -29.70 -15.91 -12.47
N ILE A 144 -29.33 -14.80 -13.10
CA ILE A 144 -30.27 -13.94 -13.84
C ILE A 144 -30.96 -14.72 -14.95
N GLN A 145 -30.20 -15.45 -15.77
CA GLN A 145 -30.77 -16.28 -16.86
C GLN A 145 -31.74 -17.36 -16.35
N ARG A 146 -31.41 -18.01 -15.22
CA ARG A 146 -32.32 -18.98 -14.58
C ARG A 146 -33.59 -18.32 -14.08
N LEU A 147 -33.47 -17.12 -13.50
CA LEU A 147 -34.63 -16.37 -13.00
C LEU A 147 -35.57 -16.00 -14.15
N GLU A 148 -35.04 -15.53 -15.28
CA GLU A 148 -35.83 -15.22 -16.49
C GLU A 148 -36.52 -16.45 -17.06
N ALA A 149 -35.82 -17.59 -17.14
CA ALA A 149 -36.41 -18.84 -17.60
C ALA A 149 -37.56 -19.31 -16.68
N GLN A 150 -37.38 -19.18 -15.37
CA GLN A 150 -38.43 -19.48 -14.39
C GLN A 150 -39.63 -18.53 -14.52
N HIS A 151 -39.41 -17.23 -14.74
CA HIS A 151 -40.50 -16.27 -14.98
C HIS A 151 -41.30 -16.64 -16.23
N LEU A 152 -40.64 -17.00 -17.33
CA LEU A 152 -41.31 -17.42 -18.56
C LEU A 152 -42.09 -18.73 -18.37
N GLU A 153 -41.56 -19.70 -17.62
CA GLU A 153 -42.28 -20.94 -17.31
C GLU A 153 -43.51 -20.67 -16.42
N VAL A 154 -43.40 -19.79 -15.42
CA VAL A 154 -44.53 -19.40 -14.56
C VAL A 154 -45.62 -18.71 -15.38
N LEU A 155 -45.25 -17.77 -16.26
CA LEU A 155 -46.19 -17.12 -17.18
C LEU A 155 -46.87 -18.13 -18.11
N HIS A 156 -46.12 -19.10 -18.62
CA HIS A 156 -46.67 -20.17 -19.46
C HIS A 156 -47.65 -21.05 -18.69
N ARG A 157 -47.32 -21.45 -17.45
CA ARG A 157 -48.21 -22.23 -16.57
C ARG A 157 -49.48 -21.45 -16.24
N ILE A 158 -49.38 -20.17 -15.93
CA ILE A 158 -50.56 -19.29 -15.70
C ILE A 158 -51.41 -19.22 -16.98
N GLY A 159 -50.80 -19.04 -18.15
CA GLY A 159 -51.51 -19.03 -19.43
C GLY A 159 -52.16 -20.37 -19.81
N GLN A 160 -51.62 -21.50 -19.35
CA GLN A 160 -52.21 -22.82 -19.57
C GLN A 160 -53.37 -23.13 -18.63
N LEU A 161 -53.33 -22.65 -17.38
CA LEU A 161 -54.42 -22.88 -16.43
C LEU A 161 -55.64 -22.03 -16.72
N ASP A 162 -55.52 -20.95 -17.50
CA ASP A 162 -56.59 -19.97 -17.53
C ASP A 162 -56.83 -19.25 -18.88
N PRO A 163 -57.47 -19.93 -19.85
CA PRO A 163 -58.11 -19.24 -20.96
C PRO A 163 -59.23 -18.28 -20.50
N GLU A 164 -59.73 -18.41 -19.26
CA GLU A 164 -60.74 -17.52 -18.65
C GLU A 164 -60.14 -16.25 -18.02
N LEU A 165 -59.00 -16.30 -17.31
CA LEU A 165 -58.27 -15.12 -16.83
C LEU A 165 -57.62 -14.39 -17.99
N ALA A 166 -57.13 -15.06 -19.04
CA ALA A 166 -56.62 -14.33 -20.20
C ALA A 166 -57.71 -13.43 -20.81
N LYS A 167 -58.97 -13.91 -20.78
CA LYS A 167 -60.14 -13.15 -21.24
C LYS A 167 -60.59 -12.09 -20.22
N LYS A 168 -60.57 -12.39 -18.92
CA LYS A 168 -60.94 -11.44 -17.86
C LYS A 168 -59.89 -10.36 -17.63
N LEU A 169 -58.61 -10.72 -17.55
CA LEU A 169 -57.50 -9.78 -17.44
C LEU A 169 -57.35 -8.94 -18.72
N GLY A 170 -57.61 -9.52 -19.90
CA GLY A 170 -57.70 -8.76 -21.14
C GLY A 170 -58.86 -7.75 -21.12
N ALA A 171 -60.01 -8.13 -20.58
CA ALA A 171 -61.16 -7.23 -20.40
C ALA A 171 -60.89 -6.15 -19.32
N ASP A 172 -60.26 -6.52 -18.20
CA ASP A 172 -59.93 -5.61 -17.10
C ASP A 172 -58.82 -4.62 -17.51
N ILE A 173 -57.82 -5.06 -18.28
CA ILE A 173 -56.79 -4.15 -18.85
C ILE A 173 -57.40 -3.23 -19.90
N GLN A 174 -58.33 -3.71 -20.73
CA GLN A 174 -59.04 -2.87 -21.69
C GLN A 174 -59.91 -1.82 -20.98
N GLN A 175 -60.60 -2.22 -19.90
CA GLN A 175 -61.42 -1.33 -19.08
C GLN A 175 -60.59 -0.28 -18.36
N VAL A 176 -59.44 -0.66 -17.80
CA VAL A 176 -58.50 0.29 -17.17
C VAL A 176 -57.86 1.22 -18.20
N SER A 177 -57.56 0.74 -19.42
CA SER A 177 -57.06 1.59 -20.50
C SER A 177 -58.11 2.60 -20.98
N GLU A 178 -59.38 2.19 -21.06
CA GLU A 178 -60.49 3.04 -21.49
C GLU A 178 -60.87 4.07 -20.40
N GLU A 179 -60.75 3.70 -19.12
CA GLU A 179 -60.90 4.63 -17.98
C GLU A 179 -59.75 5.64 -17.89
N ILE A 180 -58.52 5.23 -18.23
CA ILE A 180 -57.37 6.15 -18.34
C ILE A 180 -57.52 7.10 -19.54
N ASP A 181 -58.06 6.64 -20.67
CA ASP A 181 -58.34 7.49 -21.85
C ASP A 181 -59.55 8.43 -21.62
N GLU A 182 -60.58 8.03 -20.87
CA GLU A 182 -61.70 8.91 -20.47
C GLU A 182 -61.29 9.98 -19.46
N ASP A 183 -60.45 9.66 -18.47
CA ASP A 183 -59.95 10.63 -17.47
C ASP A 183 -58.98 11.65 -18.10
N SER A 184 -58.20 11.23 -19.09
CA SER A 184 -57.31 12.13 -19.86
C SER A 184 -58.04 12.95 -20.94
N GLY A 185 -59.22 12.52 -21.40
CA GLY A 185 -60.13 13.32 -22.24
C GLY A 185 -60.97 14.34 -21.45
N SER A 186 -61.43 13.98 -20.24
CA SER A 186 -62.23 14.83 -19.36
C SER A 186 -61.44 16.02 -18.80
N SER A 187 -60.14 15.86 -18.57
CA SER A 187 -59.29 16.89 -17.96
C SER A 187 -58.82 17.99 -18.93
N VAL A 188 -59.07 17.85 -20.24
CA VAL A 188 -58.74 18.87 -21.26
C VAL A 188 -59.91 19.83 -21.55
N SER A 189 -61.16 19.49 -21.22
CA SER A 189 -62.33 20.36 -21.48
C SER A 189 -62.71 21.29 -20.31
N GLY A 190 -62.02 21.22 -19.17
CA GLY A 190 -62.40 21.88 -17.92
C GLY A 190 -61.57 23.10 -17.52
N ASN A 191 -60.83 23.73 -18.43
CA ASN A 191 -60.09 24.96 -18.13
C ASN A 191 -60.20 25.95 -19.30
N SER A 192 -61.32 26.67 -19.34
CA SER A 192 -61.52 27.92 -20.10
C SER A 192 -62.38 28.86 -19.27
#